data_AF-A0A7H1AHL8-F1
#
_entry.id   AF-A0A7H1AHL8-F1
#
_cell.length_a   1.000
_cell.length_b   1.000
_cell.length_c   1.000
_cell.angle_alpha   90.00
_cell.angle_beta   90.00
_cell.angle_gamma   90.00
#
_symmetry.space_group_name_H-M   'P 1'
#
loop_
_entity.id
_entity.type
_entity.pdbx_description
1 polymer ?
#
loop_
_entity_poly.entity_id
_entity_poly.type
_entity_poly.pdbx_seq_one_letter_code
_entity_poly.pdbx_strand_id
1 'polypeptide(L)'
;MRILPAVLASCLLVHAAVAAPPQPPGCSMPSSIDSRRLTNLTDPLWRPDNPNAGRMVRVDFSGGHYLLTVLGTRLRYQGTYHYKRIAANIAAIDMHEAFEAGDSHYQLLLTCQTDLQGRFVFTQFDGPLPPKRRQNGGTWTLQPH
;
A
#
# COMPACT_ATOMS: atom_id res chain seq x y z
N MET A 1 -75.67 -1.43 -28.81
CA MET A 1 -74.71 -2.48 -28.40
C MET A 1 -73.49 -2.40 -29.32
N ARG A 2 -72.27 -2.51 -28.76
CA ARG A 2 -70.91 -2.49 -29.40
C ARG A 2 -70.25 -1.10 -29.47
N ILE A 3 -69.54 -0.69 -28.41
CA ILE A 3 -68.13 -0.95 -27.98
C ILE A 3 -67.16 0.08 -28.62
N LEU A 4 -66.69 1.02 -27.79
CA LEU A 4 -65.49 1.85 -28.00
C LEU A 4 -64.23 1.04 -27.68
N PRO A 5 -63.09 1.25 -28.38
CA PRO A 5 -61.79 0.91 -27.82
C PRO A 5 -61.19 2.13 -27.11
N ALA A 6 -60.93 1.97 -25.81
CA ALA A 6 -60.07 2.85 -25.03
C ALA A 6 -58.61 2.61 -25.43
N VAL A 7 -57.92 3.66 -25.88
CA VAL A 7 -56.47 3.64 -26.09
C VAL A 7 -55.81 4.04 -24.77
N LEU A 8 -55.21 3.05 -24.10
CA LEU A 8 -54.36 3.24 -22.91
C LEU A 8 -52.98 3.75 -23.37
N ALA A 9 -52.73 5.03 -23.19
CA ALA A 9 -51.40 5.62 -23.33
C ALA A 9 -50.58 5.31 -22.07
N SER A 10 -49.64 4.37 -22.16
CA SER A 10 -48.62 4.14 -21.13
C SER A 10 -47.50 5.15 -21.28
N CYS A 11 -47.44 6.14 -20.37
CA CYS A 11 -46.30 7.03 -20.23
C CYS A 11 -45.13 6.29 -19.56
N LEU A 12 -44.08 6.01 -20.33
CA LEU A 12 -42.79 5.54 -19.83
C LEU A 12 -42.01 6.74 -19.23
N LEU A 13 -41.90 6.78 -17.90
CA LEU A 13 -41.02 7.70 -17.19
C LEU A 13 -39.57 7.20 -17.30
N VAL A 14 -38.81 7.78 -18.24
CA VAL A 14 -37.36 7.59 -18.33
C VAL A 14 -36.69 8.34 -17.18
N HIS A 15 -36.33 7.63 -16.12
CA HIS A 15 -35.46 8.16 -15.08
C HIS A 15 -34.04 8.24 -15.63
N ALA A 16 -33.63 9.43 -16.07
CA ALA A 16 -32.22 9.70 -16.37
C ALA A 16 -31.43 9.64 -15.05
N ALA A 17 -30.79 8.51 -14.78
CA ALA A 17 -29.79 8.42 -13.74
C ALA A 17 -28.61 9.32 -14.12
N VAL A 18 -28.49 10.46 -13.46
CA VAL A 18 -27.32 11.33 -13.58
C VAL A 18 -26.16 10.57 -12.94
N ALA A 19 -25.31 9.96 -13.77
CA ALA A 19 -24.08 9.34 -13.32
C ALA A 19 -23.21 10.42 -12.67
N ALA A 20 -23.03 10.37 -11.35
CA ALA A 20 -22.06 11.22 -10.67
C ALA A 20 -20.67 10.98 -11.31
N PRO A 21 -19.89 12.04 -11.60
CA PRO A 21 -18.55 11.87 -12.12
C PRO A 21 -17.74 11.02 -11.13
N PRO A 22 -16.86 10.12 -11.61
CA PRO A 22 -15.98 9.36 -10.72
C PRO A 22 -15.16 10.36 -9.91
N GLN A 23 -15.34 10.34 -8.58
CA GLN A 23 -14.51 11.14 -7.70
C GLN A 23 -13.05 10.72 -7.94
N PRO A 24 -12.13 11.65 -8.23
CA PRO A 24 -10.72 11.30 -8.23
C PRO A 24 -10.41 10.73 -6.83
N PRO A 25 -9.58 9.68 -6.73
CA PRO A 25 -9.12 9.24 -5.43
C PRO A 25 -8.48 10.44 -4.75
N GLY A 26 -8.78 10.67 -3.47
CA GLY A 26 -8.28 11.84 -2.72
C GLY A 26 -6.75 11.92 -2.61
N CYS A 27 -6.03 10.93 -3.15
CA CYS A 27 -4.58 10.85 -3.29
C CYS A 27 -4.20 9.83 -4.37
N SER A 28 -2.95 9.89 -4.84
CA SER A 28 -2.41 8.96 -5.83
C SER A 28 -1.03 8.43 -5.43
N MET A 29 -0.82 7.13 -5.62
CA MET A 29 0.48 6.49 -5.54
C MET A 29 1.32 6.83 -6.78
N PRO A 30 2.62 7.10 -6.64
CA PRO A 30 3.45 7.46 -7.77
C PRO A 30 3.56 6.29 -8.76
N SER A 31 3.90 6.58 -10.02
CA SER A 31 4.17 5.53 -11.02
C SER A 31 5.45 4.75 -10.72
N SER A 32 6.38 5.33 -9.97
CA SER A 32 7.64 4.73 -9.52
C SER A 32 8.04 5.27 -8.16
N ILE A 33 8.75 4.44 -7.38
CA ILE A 33 9.43 4.84 -6.14
C ILE A 33 10.95 4.87 -6.31
N ASP A 34 11.47 4.70 -7.53
CA ASP A 34 12.89 4.84 -7.79
C ASP A 34 13.36 6.27 -7.46
N SER A 35 14.55 6.38 -6.86
CA SER A 35 15.09 7.65 -6.34
C SER A 35 14.10 8.34 -5.38
N ARG A 36 13.51 7.54 -4.48
CA ARG A 36 12.67 8.01 -3.38
C ARG A 36 13.08 7.36 -2.07
N ARG A 37 12.71 8.05 -0.99
CA ARG A 37 12.87 7.60 0.39
C ARG A 37 11.51 7.37 1.01
N LEU A 38 11.30 6.18 1.55
CA LEU A 38 10.15 5.84 2.38
C LEU A 38 10.56 5.82 3.85
N THR A 39 9.81 6.49 4.72
CA THR A 39 9.97 6.36 6.17
C THR A 39 8.73 5.72 6.75
N ASN A 40 8.88 4.55 7.38
CA ASN A 40 7.80 3.79 7.98
C ASN A 40 7.88 3.89 9.50
N LEU A 41 6.75 4.18 10.14
CA LEU A 41 6.56 4.04 11.58
C LEU A 41 5.63 2.87 11.83
N THR A 42 6.16 1.80 12.42
CA THR A 42 5.37 0.61 12.76
C THR A 42 4.49 0.92 13.97
N ASP A 43 3.23 0.49 13.91
CA ASP A 43 2.27 0.65 15.01
C ASP A 43 2.83 0.00 16.31
N PRO A 44 2.92 0.75 17.42
CA PRO A 44 3.47 0.24 18.67
C PRO A 44 2.59 -0.83 19.34
N LEU A 45 1.31 -0.92 18.99
CA LEU A 45 0.36 -1.85 19.60
C LEU A 45 0.16 -3.12 18.76
N TRP A 46 0.80 -3.21 17.59
CA TRP A 46 0.65 -4.35 16.71
C TRP A 46 1.45 -5.55 17.20
N ARG A 47 0.78 -6.36 18.03
CA ARG A 47 1.22 -7.60 18.69
C ARG A 47 2.48 -7.46 19.58
N PRO A 48 2.46 -7.94 20.84
CA PRO A 48 3.60 -7.81 21.76
C PRO A 48 4.89 -8.52 21.29
N ASP A 49 4.78 -9.52 20.42
CA ASP A 49 5.89 -10.33 19.90
C ASP A 49 6.54 -9.74 18.65
N ASN A 50 6.10 -8.56 18.19
CA ASN A 50 6.68 -7.89 17.04
C ASN A 50 7.95 -7.09 17.44
N PRO A 51 9.16 -7.53 17.05
CA PRO A 51 10.39 -6.81 17.41
C PRO A 51 10.48 -5.41 16.76
N ASN A 52 9.65 -5.15 15.74
CA ASN A 52 9.59 -3.88 15.04
C ASN A 52 8.51 -2.93 15.59
N ALA A 53 7.76 -3.29 16.63
CA ALA A 53 6.72 -2.43 17.20
C ALA A 53 7.30 -1.07 17.62
N GLY A 54 6.65 0.03 17.18
CA GLY A 54 7.08 1.40 17.44
C GLY A 54 8.40 1.82 16.78
N ARG A 55 9.04 0.94 15.99
CA ARG A 55 10.28 1.26 15.29
C ARG A 55 10.00 2.10 14.06
N MET A 56 10.90 3.05 13.81
CA MET A 56 10.94 3.82 12.59
C MET A 56 12.06 3.28 11.70
N VAL A 57 11.74 2.99 10.45
CA VAL A 57 12.71 2.54 9.44
C VAL A 57 12.68 3.49 8.25
N ARG A 58 13.86 3.77 7.71
CA ARG A 58 14.03 4.52 6.47
C ARG A 58 14.46 3.54 5.38
N VAL A 59 13.86 3.64 4.21
CA VAL A 59 14.18 2.82 3.04
C VAL A 59 14.48 3.74 1.87
N ASP A 60 15.72 3.72 1.40
CA ASP A 60 16.18 4.47 0.23
C ASP A 60 16.15 3.54 -0.98
N PHE A 61 15.39 3.90 -2.03
CA PHE A 61 15.19 3.10 -3.24
C PHE A 61 16.00 3.66 -4.41
N SER A 62 16.76 2.80 -5.10
CA SER A 62 17.50 3.16 -6.31
C SER A 62 17.81 1.95 -7.18
N GLY A 63 17.48 2.03 -8.46
CA GLY A 63 17.89 1.06 -9.48
C GLY A 63 17.41 -0.38 -9.22
N GLY A 64 16.24 -0.56 -8.60
CA GLY A 64 15.74 -1.90 -8.22
C GLY A 64 16.36 -2.47 -6.95
N HIS A 65 17.23 -1.70 -6.29
CA HIS A 65 17.81 -2.02 -4.99
C HIS A 65 17.30 -1.07 -3.91
N TYR A 66 17.38 -1.51 -2.66
CA TYR A 66 17.10 -0.64 -1.53
C TYR A 66 18.16 -0.76 -0.43
N LEU A 67 18.24 0.30 0.37
CA LEU A 67 18.94 0.32 1.64
C LEU A 67 17.97 0.69 2.75
N LEU A 68 17.72 -0.25 3.67
CA LEU A 68 16.94 -0.05 4.87
C LEU A 68 17.87 0.35 6.02
N THR A 69 17.47 1.37 6.78
CA THR A 69 18.13 1.79 8.01
C THR A 69 17.10 1.84 9.14
N VAL A 70 17.37 1.13 10.23
CA VAL A 70 16.54 1.22 11.44
C VAL A 70 16.98 2.46 12.22
N LEU A 71 16.12 3.48 12.24
CA LEU A 71 16.47 4.77 12.81
C LEU A 71 16.70 4.67 14.32
N GLY A 72 17.69 5.43 14.83
CA GLY A 72 18.14 5.35 16.22
C GLY A 72 19.04 4.15 16.52
N THR A 73 19.45 3.38 15.51
CA THR A 73 20.39 2.25 15.65
C THR A 73 21.48 2.29 14.58
N ARG A 74 22.43 1.36 14.64
CA ARG A 74 23.42 1.14 13.58
C ARG A 74 22.98 0.08 12.55
N LEU A 75 21.79 -0.49 12.70
CA LEU A 75 21.32 -1.60 11.87
C LEU A 75 20.94 -1.11 10.48
N ARG A 76 21.48 -1.77 9.46
CA ARG A 76 21.23 -1.52 8.05
C ARG A 76 21.10 -2.83 7.31
N TYR A 77 20.19 -2.87 6.35
CA TYR A 77 19.92 -4.03 5.52
C TYR A 77 19.76 -3.59 4.08
N GLN A 78 20.09 -4.47 3.14
CA GLN A 78 20.02 -4.18 1.73
C GLN A 78 19.33 -5.32 1.00
N GLY A 79 18.76 -5.00 -0.15
CA GLY A 79 18.03 -5.98 -0.91
C GLY A 79 17.60 -5.47 -2.27
N THR A 80 16.74 -6.24 -2.91
CA THR A 80 16.07 -5.86 -4.16
C THR A 80 14.59 -5.61 -3.90
N TYR A 81 13.97 -4.82 -4.78
CA TYR A 81 12.55 -4.53 -4.69
C TYR A 81 11.85 -4.54 -6.05
N HIS A 82 10.56 -4.84 -6.05
CA HIS A 82 9.66 -4.63 -7.16
C HIS A 82 8.44 -3.82 -6.72
N TYR A 83 8.27 -2.64 -7.32
CA TYR A 83 7.13 -1.76 -7.07
C TYR A 83 6.03 -1.98 -8.10
N LYS A 84 4.79 -2.12 -7.63
CA LYS A 84 3.60 -2.19 -8.49
C LYS A 84 2.49 -1.32 -7.92
N ARG A 85 2.08 -0.30 -8.69
CA ARG A 85 0.81 0.40 -8.43
C ARG A 85 -0.35 -0.51 -8.83
N ILE A 86 -1.20 -0.86 -7.87
CA ILE A 86 -2.32 -1.79 -8.03
C ILE A 86 -3.60 -1.02 -8.41
N ALA A 87 -3.83 0.10 -7.74
CA ALA A 87 -4.89 1.06 -8.01
C ALA A 87 -4.31 2.47 -7.85
N ALA A 88 -5.07 3.50 -8.20
CA ALA A 88 -4.59 4.87 -8.07
C ALA A 88 -4.11 5.19 -6.64
N ASN A 89 -4.80 4.73 -5.60
CA ASN A 89 -4.48 4.95 -4.19
C ASN A 89 -3.81 3.75 -3.47
N ILE A 90 -3.43 2.71 -4.20
CA ILE A 90 -2.88 1.47 -3.63
C ILE A 90 -1.66 0.99 -4.42
N ALA A 91 -0.58 0.64 -3.73
CA ALA A 91 0.57 -0.01 -4.34
C ALA A 91 1.13 -1.12 -3.46
N ALA A 92 1.89 -2.03 -4.05
CA ALA A 92 2.68 -3.01 -3.35
C ALA A 92 4.18 -2.81 -3.65
N ILE A 93 5.01 -3.08 -2.64
CA ILE A 93 6.45 -3.22 -2.77
C ILE A 93 6.79 -4.64 -2.34
N ASP A 94 7.20 -5.47 -3.29
CA ASP A 94 7.76 -6.79 -3.01
C ASP A 94 9.26 -6.63 -2.74
N MET A 95 9.76 -7.19 -1.64
CA MET A 95 11.08 -6.93 -1.09
C MET A 95 11.79 -8.25 -0.78
N HIS A 96 13.02 -8.39 -1.29
CA HIS A 96 13.92 -9.48 -0.94
C HIS A 96 15.14 -8.92 -0.23
N GLU A 97 15.27 -9.22 1.05
CA GLU A 97 16.35 -8.72 1.92
C GLU A 97 17.44 -9.75 2.09
N ALA A 98 18.68 -9.34 1.87
CA ALA A 98 19.84 -10.13 2.24
C ALA A 98 20.10 -9.96 3.74
N PHE A 99 20.11 -11.06 4.48
CA PHE A 99 20.41 -11.09 5.92
C PHE A 99 21.41 -12.20 6.21
N GLU A 100 22.31 -11.99 7.19
CA GLU A 100 23.44 -12.92 7.44
C GLU A 100 22.99 -14.36 7.70
N ALA A 101 21.84 -14.54 8.35
CA ALA A 101 21.27 -15.85 8.68
C ALA A 101 20.41 -16.46 7.55
N GLY A 102 20.30 -15.80 6.40
CA GLY A 102 19.51 -16.22 5.24
C GLY A 102 18.55 -15.13 4.75
N ASP A 103 18.14 -15.21 3.49
CA ASP A 103 17.30 -14.19 2.87
C ASP A 103 15.89 -14.13 3.49
N SER A 104 15.25 -12.97 3.39
CA SER A 104 13.88 -12.72 3.86
C SER A 104 13.03 -12.15 2.75
N HIS A 105 11.86 -12.76 2.48
CA HIS A 105 10.87 -12.26 1.54
C HIS A 105 9.68 -11.61 2.27
N TYR A 106 9.43 -10.35 1.96
CA TYR A 106 8.29 -9.63 2.50
C TYR A 106 7.69 -8.63 1.50
N GLN A 107 6.47 -8.20 1.79
CA GLN A 107 5.75 -7.20 1.02
C GLN A 107 5.25 -6.07 1.90
N LEU A 108 5.31 -4.85 1.37
CA LEU A 108 4.59 -3.69 1.88
C LEU A 108 3.40 -3.41 0.97
N LEU A 109 2.18 -3.56 1.47
CA LEU A 109 0.98 -3.03 0.83
C LEU A 109 0.74 -1.63 1.34
N LEU A 110 0.68 -0.65 0.45
CA LEU A 110 0.55 0.77 0.76
C LEU A 110 -0.83 1.27 0.33
N THR A 111 -1.48 2.02 1.22
CA THR A 111 -2.61 2.89 0.87
C THR A 111 -2.25 4.33 1.15
N CYS A 112 -2.61 5.26 0.25
CA CYS A 112 -2.36 6.67 0.48
C CYS A 112 -3.48 7.35 1.29
N GLN A 113 -3.09 8.38 2.03
CA GLN A 113 -3.98 9.40 2.60
C GLN A 113 -3.74 10.76 1.92
N THR A 114 -2.48 11.05 1.58
CA THR A 114 -2.07 12.09 0.63
C THR A 114 -1.06 11.48 -0.34
N ASP A 115 -0.65 12.20 -1.38
CA ASP A 115 0.35 11.71 -2.34
C ASP A 115 1.71 11.37 -1.70
N LEU A 116 1.97 11.87 -0.48
CA LEU A 116 3.25 11.73 0.22
C LEU A 116 3.16 10.95 1.53
N GLN A 117 1.97 10.51 1.94
CA GLN A 117 1.84 9.72 3.18
C GLN A 117 0.61 8.83 3.18
N GLY A 118 0.63 7.81 4.03
CA GLY A 118 -0.51 6.93 4.21
C GLY A 118 -0.25 5.80 5.20
N ARG A 119 -0.89 4.67 4.97
CA ARG A 119 -0.76 3.46 5.80
C ARG A 119 -0.11 2.33 5.03
N PHE A 120 0.65 1.51 5.74
CA PHE A 120 1.19 0.27 5.19
C PHE A 120 0.71 -0.94 5.97
N VAL A 121 0.65 -2.09 5.29
CA VAL A 121 0.62 -3.43 5.87
C VAL A 121 1.89 -4.13 5.41
N PHE A 122 2.70 -4.56 6.37
CA PHE A 122 3.87 -5.40 6.16
C PHE A 122 3.45 -6.87 6.28
N THR A 123 3.81 -7.72 5.32
CA THR A 123 3.65 -9.17 5.41
C THR A 123 4.95 -9.86 5.06
N GLN A 124 5.50 -10.64 5.98
CA GLN A 124 6.65 -11.50 5.74
C GLN A 124 6.16 -12.90 5.37
N PHE A 125 6.60 -13.40 4.22
CA PHE A 125 6.25 -14.72 3.71
C PHE A 125 7.23 -15.80 4.21
N ASP A 126 8.50 -15.44 4.34
CA ASP A 126 9.54 -16.25 4.96
C ASP A 126 10.65 -15.38 5.55
N GLY A 127 11.57 -16.01 6.28
CA GLY A 127 12.75 -15.35 6.79
C GLY A 127 13.53 -16.21 7.79
N PRO A 128 14.76 -15.81 8.12
CA PRO A 128 15.65 -16.62 8.95
C PRO A 128 15.31 -16.54 10.45
N LEU A 129 14.62 -15.47 10.87
CA LEU A 129 14.30 -15.22 12.27
C LEU A 129 12.84 -15.58 12.59
N PRO A 130 12.56 -16.29 13.70
CA PRO A 130 11.20 -16.55 14.13
C PRO A 130 10.49 -15.28 14.65
N PRO A 131 9.16 -15.17 14.46
CA PRO A 131 8.33 -16.04 13.63
C PRO A 131 8.63 -15.82 12.14
N LYS A 132 8.80 -16.93 11.38
CA LYS A 132 9.15 -16.89 9.95
C LYS A 132 8.11 -16.16 9.09
N ARG A 133 6.85 -16.15 9.55
CA ARG A 133 5.73 -15.45 8.94
C ARG A 133 5.14 -14.51 9.97
N ARG A 134 4.97 -13.25 9.59
CA ARG A 134 4.38 -12.22 10.45
C ARG A 134 3.76 -11.12 9.60
N GLN A 135 2.79 -10.45 10.18
CA GLN A 135 2.14 -9.30 9.57
C GLN A 135 2.09 -8.19 10.59
N ASN A 136 2.39 -6.97 10.14
CA ASN A 136 2.35 -5.73 10.92
C ASN A 136 1.74 -4.60 10.09
N GLY A 137 1.47 -3.46 10.72
CA GLY A 137 1.03 -2.26 10.03
C GLY A 137 1.61 -0.99 10.62
N GLY A 138 1.37 0.13 9.96
CA GLY A 138 1.84 1.43 10.42
C GLY A 138 1.54 2.54 9.42
N THR A 139 2.26 3.65 9.57
CA THR A 139 2.20 4.79 8.64
C THR A 139 3.48 4.91 7.84
N TRP A 140 3.37 5.46 6.64
CA TRP A 140 4.52 5.77 5.78
C TRP A 140 4.49 7.23 5.34
N THR A 141 5.67 7.78 5.10
CA THR A 141 5.88 9.03 4.36
C THR A 141 6.87 8.81 3.22
N LEU A 142 6.68 9.54 2.12
CA LEU A 142 7.49 9.44 0.91
C LEU A 142 8.14 10.79 0.61
N GLN A 143 9.44 10.78 0.31
CA GLN A 143 10.24 11.97 0.01
C GLN A 143 11.15 11.71 -1.19
N PRO A 144 11.59 12.75 -1.91
CA PRO A 144 12.71 12.64 -2.84
C PRO A 144 13.98 12.11 -2.14
N HIS A 145 14.77 11.30 -2.84
CA HIS A 145 16.06 10.77 -2.39
C HIS A 145 17.19 11.31 -3.25
#